data_AF-A0A4P9ZHU6-F1
#
_entry.id   AF-A0A4P9ZHU6-F1
#
_cell.length_a   1.000
_cell.length_b   1.000
_cell.length_c   1.000
_cell.angle_alpha   90.00
_cell.angle_beta   90.00
_cell.angle_gamma   90.00
#
_symmetry.space_group_name_H-M   'P 1'
#
loop_
_entity.id
_entity.type
_entity.pdbx_description
1 polymer ?
#
loop_
_entity_poly.entity_id
_entity_poly.type
_entity_poly.pdbx_seq_one_letter_code
_entity_poly.pdbx_strand_id
1 'polypeptide(L)'
;MKPHLLLSLFLAVSATSLNLRIQQAQQALLSTGPTYDLLEQYERLAAEIPDTLARSAAAQVYYQKALVEISLNKAAAAAVDLVHVLDLDPLFAPAASYLGELWLARGQFEDIRRRFDAASYPELHLKMEAFDQACERAQTLACGGEAACDEALQLYQDTLVPICPDLHQVYELRLKLWKLKAQSTPADARDGIYRAIVDDYALLLKLLPLRSLQHYPDYAQYLLFTAGSFQDCFTAVKSCLRMDHDYKPCASLSKVLSRMQGVLRPAEDYFIRDEYLYHPSGDAGDSLKEKIDSFSLDWPAVYLELVVPVKVPKREMKDLPLTVSTNFDYLLFQAEKFAQAEFGNKDAQSFPLVLALNKMACEASAMTGGSSVFCASVDESKEKFLPKHVKKIDAYLKKGKLREARKLLQEFNKNVQKTDMFHKIWEPIRQDEERRQQQQRQQQQQRQQWQQQQQQQQSHMDRSKDYYKILGVSKDADEKTIKKAYRLQTLKYHPDKVKKSGLSDAEIESKMQEINEAYEILSNPQAKADYDNGPHTPPQQGLGGVRFHQGMPKMNFQFNAENFMRQFQQAGSRGHFRF
;
A
#
# COMPACT_ATOMS: atom_id res chain seq x y z
N MET A 1 16.11 84.62 -1.26
CA MET A 1 16.02 83.40 -2.09
C MET A 1 14.54 83.04 -2.23
N LYS A 2 14.04 82.87 -3.47
CA LYS A 2 12.60 82.78 -3.74
C LYS A 2 12.00 81.48 -3.15
N PRO A 3 10.86 81.51 -2.43
CA PRO A 3 10.25 80.32 -1.82
C PRO A 3 9.90 79.23 -2.84
N HIS A 4 9.68 79.59 -4.10
CA HIS A 4 9.45 78.65 -5.20
C HIS A 4 10.64 77.72 -5.51
N LEU A 5 11.88 78.14 -5.23
CA LEU A 5 13.08 77.32 -5.46
C LEU A 5 13.29 76.26 -4.37
N LEU A 6 12.84 76.54 -3.13
CA LEU A 6 12.92 75.57 -2.03
C LEU A 6 11.83 74.50 -2.14
N LEU A 7 10.62 74.89 -2.56
CA LEU A 7 9.51 73.95 -2.80
C LEU A 7 9.82 72.99 -3.96
N SER A 8 10.41 73.49 -5.05
CA SER A 8 10.82 72.65 -6.18
C SER A 8 11.97 71.70 -5.83
N LEU A 9 12.93 72.13 -5.01
CA LEU A 9 14.00 71.26 -4.50
C LEU A 9 13.45 70.18 -3.55
N PHE A 10 12.53 70.52 -2.65
CA PHE A 10 11.92 69.54 -1.73
C PHE A 10 11.09 68.48 -2.48
N LEU A 11 10.28 68.89 -3.46
CA LEU A 11 9.52 67.95 -4.30
C LEU A 11 10.44 67.04 -5.13
N ALA A 12 11.56 67.58 -5.64
CA ALA A 12 12.55 66.79 -6.39
C ALA A 12 13.30 65.77 -5.51
N VAL A 13 13.64 66.12 -4.26
CA VAL A 13 14.29 65.22 -3.29
C VAL A 13 13.32 64.13 -2.81
N SER A 14 12.03 64.47 -2.61
CA SER A 14 10.99 63.50 -2.26
C SER A 14 10.71 62.50 -3.39
N ALA A 15 10.64 62.97 -4.64
CA ALA A 15 10.40 62.11 -5.80
C ALA A 15 11.58 61.17 -6.12
N THR A 16 12.82 61.60 -5.87
CA THR A 16 14.02 60.74 -6.00
C THR A 16 14.08 59.67 -4.90
N SER A 17 13.67 60.01 -3.68
CA SER A 17 13.53 59.04 -2.57
C SER A 17 12.47 57.97 -2.85
N LEU A 18 11.33 58.32 -3.47
CA LEU A 18 10.27 57.37 -3.78
C LEU A 18 10.69 56.38 -4.88
N ASN A 19 11.29 56.85 -5.97
CA ASN A 19 11.76 55.98 -7.05
C ASN A 19 12.80 54.96 -6.57
N LEU A 20 13.69 55.36 -5.65
CA LEU A 20 14.65 54.44 -5.04
C LEU A 20 13.95 53.34 -4.23
N ARG A 21 12.94 53.70 -3.43
CA ARG A 21 12.15 52.71 -2.65
C ARG A 21 11.35 51.76 -3.55
N ILE A 22 10.83 52.25 -4.69
CA ILE A 22 10.17 51.39 -5.70
C ILE A 22 11.18 50.37 -6.25
N GLN A 23 12.39 50.81 -6.62
CA GLN A 23 13.43 49.90 -7.12
C GLN A 23 13.88 48.88 -6.06
N GLN A 24 13.98 49.29 -4.79
CA GLN A 24 14.31 48.39 -3.69
C GLN A 24 13.23 47.32 -3.49
N ALA A 25 11.95 47.70 -3.53
CA ALA A 25 10.84 46.75 -3.42
C ALA A 25 10.79 45.78 -4.61
N GLN A 26 11.11 46.25 -5.82
CA GLN A 26 11.23 45.38 -7.00
C GLN A 26 12.39 44.39 -6.86
N GLN A 27 13.55 44.85 -6.39
CA GLN A 27 14.71 43.99 -6.15
C GLN A 27 14.44 42.97 -5.03
N ALA A 28 13.72 43.37 -3.98
CA ALA A 28 13.28 42.47 -2.93
C ALA A 28 12.35 41.38 -3.50
N LEU A 29 11.36 41.75 -4.31
CA LEU A 29 10.48 40.78 -4.97
C LEU A 29 11.26 39.74 -5.79
N LEU A 30 12.30 40.17 -6.52
CA LEU A 30 13.12 39.28 -7.34
C LEU A 30 14.06 38.39 -6.52
N SER A 31 14.50 38.83 -5.34
CA SER A 31 15.52 38.14 -4.55
C SER A 31 14.93 37.28 -3.43
N THR A 32 13.94 37.79 -2.71
CA THR A 32 13.29 37.09 -1.58
C THR A 32 11.95 36.47 -1.94
N GLY A 33 11.36 36.87 -3.07
CA GLY A 33 10.00 36.48 -3.44
C GLY A 33 8.91 37.23 -2.65
N PRO A 34 7.64 36.84 -2.84
CA PRO A 34 6.49 37.48 -2.21
C PRO A 34 6.42 37.12 -0.71
N THR A 35 6.40 38.15 0.15
CA THR A 35 6.28 38.00 1.61
C THR A 35 5.28 39.02 2.17
N TYR A 36 4.79 38.78 3.40
CA TYR A 36 3.92 39.75 4.09
C TYR A 36 4.62 41.09 4.32
N ASP A 37 5.91 41.07 4.67
CA ASP A 37 6.71 42.29 4.85
C ASP A 37 6.84 43.08 3.54
N LEU A 38 6.98 42.38 2.41
CA LEU A 38 7.05 43.01 1.10
C LEU A 38 5.69 43.59 0.69
N LEU A 39 4.58 42.90 1.02
CA LEU A 39 3.24 43.44 0.81
C LEU A 39 3.04 44.75 1.58
N GLU A 40 3.44 44.80 2.85
CA GLU A 40 3.35 46.02 3.67
C GLU A 40 4.19 47.16 3.06
N GLN A 41 5.37 46.85 2.51
CA GLN A 41 6.19 47.84 1.80
C GLN A 41 5.46 48.39 0.56
N TYR A 42 4.82 47.55 -0.24
CA TYR A 42 4.03 47.98 -1.39
C TYR A 42 2.79 48.78 -0.98
N GLU A 43 2.12 48.42 0.11
CA GLU A 43 0.99 49.19 0.67
C GLU A 43 1.43 50.62 1.06
N ARG A 44 2.57 50.76 1.74
CA ARG A 44 3.16 52.07 2.07
C ARG A 44 3.55 52.85 0.82
N LEU A 45 4.16 52.19 -0.17
CA LEU A 45 4.51 52.81 -1.44
C LEU A 45 3.28 53.35 -2.16
N ALA A 46 2.19 52.56 -2.23
CA ALA A 46 0.93 52.96 -2.86
C ALA A 46 0.30 54.17 -2.17
N ALA A 47 0.32 54.23 -0.84
CA ALA A 47 -0.21 55.34 -0.06
C ALA A 47 0.57 56.66 -0.23
N GLU A 48 1.85 56.58 -0.62
CA GLU A 48 2.74 57.73 -0.77
C GLU A 48 2.88 58.21 -2.23
N ILE A 49 2.17 57.60 -3.19
CA ILE A 49 2.26 57.98 -4.61
C ILE A 49 1.75 59.43 -4.77
N PRO A 50 2.59 60.39 -5.24
CA PRO A 50 2.16 61.74 -5.49
C PRO A 50 1.42 61.84 -6.83
N ASP A 51 0.49 62.78 -6.96
CA ASP A 51 -0.23 63.07 -8.22
C ASP A 51 0.70 63.41 -9.39
N THR A 52 1.93 63.84 -9.10
CA THR A 52 2.96 64.18 -10.09
C THR A 52 3.68 62.97 -10.68
N LEU A 53 3.53 61.77 -10.11
CA LEU A 53 4.14 60.55 -10.65
C LEU A 53 3.47 60.18 -11.97
N ALA A 54 4.25 59.71 -12.94
CA ALA A 54 3.70 59.20 -14.20
C ALA A 54 2.70 58.06 -13.90
N ARG A 55 1.51 58.13 -14.51
CA ARG A 55 0.45 57.13 -14.32
C ARG A 55 0.92 55.70 -14.59
N SER A 56 1.79 55.51 -15.58
CA SER A 56 2.40 54.21 -15.89
C SER A 56 3.31 53.67 -14.78
N ALA A 57 4.06 54.55 -14.10
CA ALA A 57 4.88 54.16 -12.95
C ALA A 57 4.01 53.83 -11.72
N ALA A 58 2.94 54.59 -11.49
CA ALA A 58 1.96 54.28 -10.47
C ALA A 58 1.26 52.93 -10.74
N ALA A 59 0.80 52.72 -11.97
CA ALA A 59 0.22 51.46 -12.44
C ALA A 59 1.15 50.26 -12.19
N GLN A 60 2.46 50.42 -12.45
CA GLN A 60 3.45 49.37 -12.17
C GLN A 60 3.54 49.02 -10.68
N VAL A 61 3.46 50.00 -9.78
CA VAL A 61 3.51 49.75 -8.31
C VAL A 61 2.30 48.93 -7.87
N TYR A 62 1.08 49.33 -8.28
CA TYR A 62 -0.14 48.58 -7.96
C TYR A 62 -0.15 47.19 -8.60
N TYR A 63 0.39 47.04 -9.80
CA TYR A 63 0.51 45.74 -10.44
C TYR A 63 1.44 44.79 -9.66
N GLN A 64 2.61 45.27 -9.23
CA GLN A 64 3.52 44.46 -8.41
C GLN A 64 2.91 44.12 -7.03
N LYS A 65 2.17 45.07 -6.43
CA LYS A 65 1.40 44.81 -5.21
C LYS A 65 0.39 43.69 -5.42
N ALA A 66 -0.40 43.74 -6.49
CA ALA A 66 -1.38 42.70 -6.83
C ALA A 66 -0.72 41.32 -7.03
N LEU A 67 0.46 41.23 -7.65
CA LEU A 67 1.19 39.97 -7.81
C LEU A 67 1.64 39.36 -6.46
N VAL A 68 2.08 40.20 -5.53
CA VAL A 68 2.39 39.78 -4.16
C VAL A 68 1.12 39.31 -3.45
N GLU A 69 0.00 40.03 -3.59
CA GLU A 69 -1.29 39.66 -3.01
C GLU A 69 -1.80 38.32 -3.54
N ILE A 70 -1.71 38.06 -4.85
CA ILE A 70 -2.08 36.78 -5.47
C ILE A 70 -1.25 35.64 -4.85
N SER A 71 0.06 35.84 -4.73
CA SER A 71 0.99 34.84 -4.19
C SER A 71 0.72 34.52 -2.71
N LEU A 72 0.16 35.49 -1.97
CA LEU A 72 -0.24 35.35 -0.57
C LEU A 72 -1.71 34.91 -0.41
N ASN A 73 -2.35 34.42 -1.48
CA ASN A 73 -3.73 33.95 -1.49
C ASN A 73 -4.76 35.05 -1.13
N LYS A 74 -4.45 36.32 -1.43
CA LYS A 74 -5.31 37.50 -1.23
C LYS A 74 -5.94 37.99 -2.53
N ALA A 75 -6.47 37.07 -3.34
CA ALA A 75 -6.89 37.38 -4.70
C ALA A 75 -8.07 38.38 -4.82
N ALA A 76 -8.90 38.55 -3.78
CA ALA A 76 -9.92 39.61 -3.76
C ALA A 76 -9.32 41.03 -3.65
N ALA A 77 -8.26 41.19 -2.85
CA ALA A 77 -7.51 42.45 -2.79
C ALA A 77 -6.78 42.71 -4.12
N ALA A 78 -6.17 41.66 -4.67
CA ALA A 78 -5.46 41.77 -5.94
C ALA A 78 -6.38 42.22 -7.10
N ALA A 79 -7.62 41.72 -7.14
CA ALA A 79 -8.59 42.15 -8.13
C ALA A 79 -8.90 43.66 -8.04
N VAL A 80 -9.01 44.22 -6.81
CA VAL A 80 -9.22 45.66 -6.60
C VAL A 80 -8.02 46.46 -7.09
N ASP A 81 -6.81 46.03 -6.75
CA ASP A 81 -5.59 46.69 -7.21
C ASP A 81 -5.45 46.63 -8.74
N LEU A 82 -5.75 45.49 -9.37
CA LEU A 82 -5.69 45.34 -10.83
C LEU A 82 -6.72 46.20 -11.58
N VAL A 83 -7.92 46.38 -11.01
CA VAL A 83 -8.88 47.37 -11.54
C VAL A 83 -8.24 48.75 -11.52
N HIS A 84 -7.61 49.12 -10.40
CA HIS A 84 -6.95 50.41 -10.27
C HIS A 84 -5.77 50.57 -11.26
N VAL A 85 -5.00 49.51 -11.52
CA VAL A 85 -3.96 49.51 -12.57
C VAL A 85 -4.56 49.87 -13.93
N LEU A 86 -5.68 49.25 -14.30
CA LEU A 86 -6.34 49.50 -15.59
C LEU A 86 -7.08 50.84 -15.66
N ASP A 87 -7.42 51.44 -14.52
CA ASP A 87 -7.95 52.81 -14.46
C ASP A 87 -6.83 53.84 -14.71
N LEU A 88 -5.61 53.53 -14.28
CA LEU A 88 -4.41 54.35 -14.53
C LEU A 88 -3.86 54.16 -15.95
N ASP A 89 -3.80 52.92 -16.43
CA ASP A 89 -3.31 52.52 -17.74
C ASP A 89 -4.19 51.42 -18.37
N PRO A 90 -5.20 51.79 -19.17
CA PRO A 90 -6.10 50.83 -19.81
C PRO A 90 -5.43 49.85 -20.78
N LEU A 91 -4.23 50.16 -21.28
CA LEU A 91 -3.49 49.32 -22.23
C LEU A 91 -2.52 48.35 -21.54
N PHE A 92 -2.54 48.30 -20.20
CA PHE A 92 -1.68 47.42 -19.41
C PHE A 92 -2.14 45.96 -19.55
N ALA A 93 -1.76 45.32 -20.65
CA ALA A 93 -2.22 43.97 -21.03
C ALA A 93 -2.02 42.90 -19.93
N PRO A 94 -0.89 42.83 -19.20
CA PRO A 94 -0.73 41.83 -18.14
C PRO A 94 -1.79 41.96 -17.03
N ALA A 95 -2.15 43.18 -16.64
CA ALA A 95 -3.14 43.44 -15.61
C ALA A 95 -4.55 43.06 -16.09
N ALA A 96 -4.87 43.35 -17.36
CA ALA A 96 -6.12 42.92 -18.00
C ALA A 96 -6.24 41.39 -18.00
N SER A 97 -5.19 40.68 -18.41
CA SER A 97 -5.17 39.21 -18.41
C SER A 97 -5.37 38.62 -17.02
N TYR A 98 -4.61 39.08 -16.01
CA TYR A 98 -4.76 38.57 -14.64
C TYR A 98 -6.13 38.89 -14.03
N LEU A 99 -6.64 40.11 -14.25
CA LEU A 99 -7.96 40.49 -13.74
C LEU A 99 -9.07 39.66 -14.38
N GLY A 100 -9.02 39.47 -15.70
CA GLY A 100 -9.96 38.64 -16.44
C GLY A 100 -10.02 37.21 -15.90
N GLU A 101 -8.86 36.56 -15.73
CA GLU A 101 -8.79 35.20 -15.17
C GLU A 101 -9.25 35.14 -13.70
N LEU A 102 -8.92 36.14 -12.87
CA LEU A 102 -9.36 36.19 -11.47
C LEU A 102 -10.87 36.36 -11.32
N TRP A 103 -11.49 37.17 -12.18
CA TRP A 103 -12.93 37.35 -12.22
C TRP A 103 -13.63 36.13 -12.81
N LEU A 104 -13.06 35.53 -13.86
CA LEU A 104 -13.57 34.31 -14.47
C LEU A 104 -13.60 33.18 -13.44
N ALA A 105 -12.49 32.97 -12.73
CA ALA A 105 -12.38 31.93 -11.71
C ALA A 105 -13.46 32.03 -10.61
N ARG A 106 -13.91 33.26 -10.31
CA ARG A 106 -14.95 33.58 -9.32
C ARG A 106 -16.36 33.69 -9.88
N GLY A 107 -16.54 33.48 -11.18
CA GLY A 107 -17.84 33.64 -11.85
C GLY A 107 -18.35 35.09 -11.91
N GLN A 108 -17.47 36.09 -11.88
CA GLN A 108 -17.82 37.52 -11.94
C GLN A 108 -18.06 37.99 -13.40
N PHE A 109 -18.97 37.31 -14.09
CA PHE A 109 -19.24 37.51 -15.52
C PHE A 109 -19.79 38.90 -15.85
N GLU A 110 -20.57 39.48 -14.95
CA GLU A 110 -21.09 40.84 -15.14
C GLU A 110 -19.99 41.90 -15.10
N ASP A 111 -18.99 41.73 -14.23
CA ASP A 111 -17.85 42.66 -14.14
C ASP A 111 -16.98 42.53 -15.39
N ILE A 112 -16.78 41.30 -15.89
CA ILE A 112 -16.10 41.05 -17.16
C ILE A 112 -16.82 41.74 -18.32
N ARG A 113 -18.13 41.53 -18.48
CA ARG A 113 -18.94 42.13 -19.56
C ARG A 113 -18.91 43.66 -19.55
N ARG A 114 -18.76 44.27 -18.37
CA ARG A 114 -18.68 45.74 -18.23
C ARG A 114 -17.31 46.30 -18.58
N ARG A 115 -16.21 45.59 -18.26
CA ARG A 115 -14.84 46.11 -18.40
C ARG A 115 -14.13 45.66 -19.67
N PHE A 116 -14.38 44.43 -20.10
CA PHE A 116 -13.70 43.78 -21.22
C PHE A 116 -14.68 43.51 -22.35
N ASP A 117 -14.55 44.23 -23.47
CA ASP A 117 -15.40 44.01 -24.63
C ASP A 117 -14.99 42.74 -25.40
N ALA A 118 -15.94 42.14 -26.10
CA ALA A 118 -15.73 40.87 -26.82
C ALA A 118 -14.79 40.99 -28.03
N ALA A 119 -14.63 42.19 -28.61
CA ALA A 119 -13.75 42.38 -29.76
C ALA A 119 -12.28 42.41 -29.33
N SER A 120 -11.98 43.04 -28.18
CA SER A 120 -10.64 43.14 -27.62
C SER A 120 -10.21 41.87 -26.85
N TYR A 121 -11.15 41.16 -26.23
CA TYR A 121 -10.87 40.00 -25.36
C TYR A 121 -11.71 38.75 -25.73
N PRO A 122 -11.61 38.24 -26.98
CA PRO A 122 -12.47 37.17 -27.47
C PRO A 122 -12.32 35.86 -26.68
N GLU A 123 -11.12 35.49 -26.24
CA GLU A 123 -10.89 34.25 -25.48
C GLU A 123 -11.64 34.23 -24.14
N LEU A 124 -11.72 35.38 -23.46
CA LEU A 124 -12.41 35.49 -22.17
C LEU A 124 -13.92 35.29 -22.34
N HIS A 125 -14.50 35.90 -23.38
CA HIS A 125 -15.92 35.76 -23.71
C HIS A 125 -16.27 34.35 -24.20
N LEU A 126 -15.37 33.70 -24.96
CA LEU A 126 -15.55 32.30 -25.37
C LEU A 126 -15.60 31.35 -24.16
N LYS A 127 -14.75 31.56 -23.14
CA LYS A 127 -14.81 30.77 -21.91
C LYS A 127 -16.13 30.99 -21.16
N MET A 128 -16.62 32.23 -21.08
CA MET A 128 -17.91 32.54 -20.45
C MET A 128 -19.08 31.89 -21.18
N GLU A 129 -19.09 31.96 -22.51
CA GLU A 129 -20.11 31.31 -23.33
C GLU A 129 -20.07 29.78 -23.17
N ALA A 130 -18.88 29.18 -23.17
CA ALA A 130 -18.72 27.74 -22.92
C ALA A 130 -19.22 27.34 -21.52
N PHE A 131 -19.00 28.19 -20.50
CA PHE A 131 -19.52 27.97 -19.16
C PHE A 131 -21.06 28.03 -19.13
N ASP A 132 -21.65 29.07 -19.71
CA ASP A 132 -23.12 29.24 -19.76
C ASP A 132 -23.78 28.05 -20.49
N GLN A 133 -23.24 27.64 -21.65
CA GLN A 133 -23.73 26.48 -22.40
C GLN A 133 -23.58 25.16 -21.61
N ALA A 134 -22.46 24.95 -20.92
CA ALA A 134 -22.25 23.77 -20.09
C ALA A 134 -23.20 23.74 -18.88
N CYS A 135 -23.49 24.89 -18.27
CA CYS A 135 -24.48 25.01 -17.20
C CYS A 135 -25.88 24.67 -17.68
N GLU A 136 -26.33 25.24 -18.81
CA GLU A 136 -27.62 24.92 -19.40
C GLU A 136 -27.73 23.43 -19.74
N ARG A 137 -26.70 22.88 -20.40
CA ARG A 137 -26.66 21.45 -20.73
C ARG A 137 -26.74 20.58 -19.47
N ALA A 138 -25.94 20.86 -18.45
CA ALA A 138 -25.96 20.12 -17.20
C ALA A 138 -27.32 20.18 -16.48
N GLN A 139 -28.00 21.34 -16.53
CA GLN A 139 -29.36 21.49 -15.98
C GLN A 139 -30.38 20.68 -16.77
N THR A 140 -30.31 20.68 -18.11
CA THR A 140 -31.25 19.92 -18.96
C THR A 140 -31.13 18.40 -18.77
N LEU A 141 -29.91 17.91 -18.50
CA LEU A 141 -29.69 16.48 -18.24
C LEU A 141 -30.41 16.01 -16.97
N ALA A 142 -30.59 16.92 -15.98
CA ALA A 142 -31.38 16.75 -14.76
C ALA A 142 -31.16 15.43 -13.99
N CYS A 143 -30.06 14.72 -14.25
CA CYS A 143 -29.84 13.35 -13.81
C CYS A 143 -31.03 12.40 -14.11
N GLY A 144 -31.62 12.50 -15.30
CA GLY A 144 -32.75 11.64 -15.74
C GLY A 144 -32.41 10.17 -16.00
N GLY A 145 -31.18 9.74 -15.71
CA GLY A 145 -30.66 8.39 -15.89
C GLY A 145 -29.13 8.35 -15.70
N GLU A 146 -28.55 7.15 -15.57
CA GLU A 146 -27.10 6.97 -15.28
C GLU A 146 -26.19 7.66 -16.29
N ALA A 147 -26.44 7.46 -17.61
CA ALA A 147 -25.66 8.11 -18.67
C ALA A 147 -25.78 9.64 -18.66
N ALA A 148 -26.96 10.18 -18.30
CA ALA A 148 -27.17 11.62 -18.22
C ALA A 148 -26.45 12.23 -17.00
N CYS A 149 -26.40 11.51 -15.87
CA CYS A 149 -25.59 11.92 -14.73
C CYS A 149 -24.09 11.92 -15.06
N ASP A 150 -23.61 10.92 -15.81
CA ASP A 150 -22.20 10.82 -16.22
C ASP A 150 -21.80 11.96 -17.15
N GLU A 151 -22.63 12.25 -18.16
CA GLU A 151 -22.42 13.39 -19.05
C GLU A 151 -22.43 14.72 -18.27
N ALA A 152 -23.37 14.90 -17.33
CA ALA A 152 -23.41 16.09 -16.50
C ALA A 152 -22.13 16.22 -15.65
N LEU A 153 -21.69 15.16 -14.99
CA LEU A 153 -20.46 15.16 -14.19
C LEU A 153 -19.21 15.46 -15.03
N GLN A 154 -19.13 14.96 -16.26
CA GLN A 154 -18.06 15.29 -17.21
C GLN A 154 -18.05 16.78 -17.54
N LEU A 155 -19.21 17.40 -17.81
CA LEU A 155 -19.30 18.85 -18.03
C LEU A 155 -18.78 19.65 -16.83
N TYR A 156 -19.09 19.21 -15.62
CA TYR A 156 -18.55 19.86 -14.43
C TYR A 156 -17.02 19.71 -14.33
N GLN A 157 -16.50 18.50 -14.58
CA GLN A 157 -15.09 18.18 -14.43
C GLN A 157 -14.21 18.82 -15.50
N ASP A 158 -14.65 18.81 -16.76
CA ASP A 158 -13.84 19.17 -17.92
C ASP A 158 -14.05 20.61 -18.36
N THR A 159 -15.18 21.23 -17.98
CA THR A 159 -15.53 22.60 -18.40
C THR A 159 -15.75 23.54 -17.22
N LEU A 160 -16.74 23.27 -16.35
CA LEU A 160 -17.15 24.26 -15.34
C LEU A 160 -16.08 24.50 -14.27
N VAL A 161 -15.45 23.44 -13.76
CA VAL A 161 -14.39 23.54 -12.74
C VAL A 161 -13.11 24.19 -13.30
N PRO A 162 -12.60 23.83 -14.50
CA PRO A 162 -11.45 24.51 -15.08
C PRO A 162 -11.68 26.01 -15.36
N ILE A 163 -12.90 26.42 -15.69
CA ILE A 163 -13.23 27.83 -15.96
C ILE A 163 -13.45 28.61 -14.66
N CYS A 164 -14.22 28.05 -13.71
CA CYS A 164 -14.63 28.71 -12.47
C CYS A 164 -14.22 27.90 -11.22
N PRO A 165 -12.92 27.68 -10.94
CA PRO A 165 -12.48 26.86 -9.81
C PRO A 165 -12.72 27.48 -8.42
N ASP A 166 -12.98 28.79 -8.33
CA ASP A 166 -13.26 29.47 -7.06
C ASP A 166 -14.77 29.69 -6.82
N LEU A 167 -15.63 29.21 -7.73
CA LEU A 167 -17.07 29.38 -7.67
C LEU A 167 -17.73 28.23 -6.89
N HIS A 168 -18.07 28.46 -5.62
CA HIS A 168 -18.65 27.43 -4.74
C HIS A 168 -19.89 26.73 -5.30
N GLN A 169 -20.77 27.42 -6.04
CA GLN A 169 -21.98 26.82 -6.61
C GLN A 169 -21.69 25.67 -7.58
N VAL A 170 -20.53 25.69 -8.27
CA VAL A 170 -20.09 24.60 -9.15
C VAL A 170 -19.95 23.32 -8.36
N TYR A 171 -19.30 23.39 -7.20
CA TYR A 171 -19.09 22.26 -6.31
C TYR A 171 -20.37 21.83 -5.59
N GLU A 172 -21.24 22.76 -5.19
CA GLU A 172 -22.54 22.40 -4.58
C GLU A 172 -23.42 21.59 -5.54
N LEU A 173 -23.45 21.97 -6.82
CA LEU A 173 -24.23 21.26 -7.83
C LEU A 173 -23.56 19.93 -8.22
N ARG A 174 -22.24 19.91 -8.37
CA ARG A 174 -21.49 18.67 -8.64
C ARG A 174 -21.64 17.66 -7.50
N LEU A 175 -21.58 18.11 -6.26
CA LEU A 175 -21.83 17.31 -5.07
C LEU A 175 -23.22 16.66 -5.11
N LYS A 176 -24.27 17.41 -5.49
CA LYS A 176 -25.62 16.87 -5.66
C LYS A 176 -25.66 15.77 -6.72
N LEU A 177 -24.98 15.97 -7.85
CA LEU A 177 -24.89 14.96 -8.92
C LEU A 177 -24.16 13.70 -8.46
N TRP A 178 -23.04 13.83 -7.72
CA TRP A 178 -22.35 12.68 -7.16
C TRP A 178 -23.22 11.89 -6.19
N LYS A 179 -23.99 12.57 -5.33
CA LYS A 179 -24.94 11.93 -4.41
C LYS A 179 -26.05 11.20 -5.17
N LEU A 180 -26.61 11.80 -6.21
CA LEU A 180 -27.60 11.13 -7.08
C LEU A 180 -27.01 9.90 -7.77
N LYS A 181 -25.79 10.02 -8.32
CA LYS A 181 -25.09 8.89 -8.93
C LYS A 181 -24.85 7.76 -7.93
N ALA A 182 -24.44 8.09 -6.70
CA ALA A 182 -24.27 7.10 -5.63
C ALA A 182 -25.57 6.32 -5.33
N GLN A 183 -26.74 6.96 -5.42
CA GLN A 183 -28.03 6.29 -5.20
C GLN A 183 -28.34 5.22 -6.27
N SER A 184 -27.98 5.48 -7.53
CA SER A 184 -28.20 4.54 -8.64
C SER A 184 -27.09 3.50 -8.80
N THR A 185 -25.87 3.79 -8.34
CA THR A 185 -24.72 2.89 -8.48
C THR A 185 -24.78 1.74 -7.45
N PRO A 186 -24.49 0.49 -7.83
CA PRO A 186 -24.34 -0.62 -6.90
C PRO A 186 -23.28 -0.36 -5.82
N ALA A 187 -23.49 -0.88 -4.62
CA ALA A 187 -22.73 -0.52 -3.43
C ALA A 187 -21.22 -0.82 -3.54
N ASP A 188 -20.86 -1.89 -4.27
CA ASP A 188 -19.49 -2.34 -4.55
C ASP A 188 -18.73 -1.47 -5.57
N ALA A 189 -19.42 -0.55 -6.25
CA ALA A 189 -18.84 0.36 -7.24
C ALA A 189 -18.84 1.84 -6.79
N ARG A 190 -19.13 2.13 -5.51
CA ARG A 190 -19.27 3.51 -5.00
C ARG A 190 -17.99 4.15 -4.48
N ASP A 191 -16.90 3.43 -4.29
CA ASP A 191 -15.66 3.96 -3.67
C ASP A 191 -15.13 5.22 -4.38
N GLY A 192 -15.10 5.21 -5.72
CA GLY A 192 -14.69 6.38 -6.50
C GLY A 192 -15.65 7.57 -6.35
N ILE A 193 -16.95 7.30 -6.23
CA ILE A 193 -17.99 8.33 -6.04
C ILE A 193 -17.87 8.97 -4.66
N TYR A 194 -17.67 8.16 -3.62
CA TYR A 194 -17.49 8.65 -2.25
C TYR A 194 -16.25 9.53 -2.12
N ARG A 195 -15.14 9.16 -2.77
CA ARG A 195 -13.93 10.00 -2.81
C ARG A 195 -14.23 11.36 -3.43
N ALA A 196 -14.92 11.38 -4.57
CA ALA A 196 -15.30 12.64 -5.22
C ALA A 196 -16.23 13.51 -4.36
N ILE A 197 -17.14 12.90 -3.59
CA ILE A 197 -17.99 13.63 -2.62
C ILE A 197 -17.15 14.26 -1.50
N VAL A 198 -16.21 13.50 -0.92
CA VAL A 198 -15.29 13.99 0.11
C VAL A 198 -14.44 15.15 -0.42
N ASP A 199 -13.94 15.05 -1.65
CA ASP A 199 -13.17 16.10 -2.31
C ASP A 199 -13.99 17.37 -2.53
N ASP A 200 -15.25 17.25 -2.99
CA ASP A 200 -16.15 18.40 -3.18
C ASP A 200 -16.48 19.10 -1.86
N TYR A 201 -16.74 18.35 -0.79
CA TYR A 201 -16.90 18.96 0.54
C TYR A 201 -15.64 19.68 1.00
N ALA A 202 -14.46 19.06 0.83
CA ALA A 202 -13.20 19.69 1.23
C ALA A 202 -12.97 21.01 0.48
N LEU A 203 -13.29 21.06 -0.82
CA LEU A 203 -13.22 22.27 -1.63
C LEU A 203 -14.22 23.34 -1.17
N LEU A 204 -15.49 22.97 -0.93
CA LEU A 204 -16.51 23.89 -0.42
C LEU A 204 -16.10 24.52 0.91
N LEU A 205 -15.61 23.71 1.85
CA LEU A 205 -15.16 24.19 3.15
C LEU A 205 -13.88 25.03 3.08
N LYS A 206 -13.02 24.80 2.09
CA LYS A 206 -11.85 25.64 1.80
C LYS A 206 -12.26 27.01 1.23
N LEU A 207 -13.24 27.03 0.32
CA LEU A 207 -13.70 28.27 -0.33
C LEU A 207 -14.51 29.15 0.64
N LEU A 208 -15.40 28.56 1.43
CA LEU A 208 -16.36 29.29 2.26
C LEU A 208 -16.52 28.70 3.68
N PRO A 209 -15.46 28.65 4.49
CA PRO A 209 -15.47 27.94 5.77
C PRO A 209 -16.56 28.39 6.74
N LEU A 210 -16.87 29.70 6.79
CA LEU A 210 -17.90 30.26 7.68
C LEU A 210 -19.32 30.15 7.11
N ARG A 211 -19.49 30.32 5.79
CA ARG A 211 -20.83 30.26 5.16
C ARG A 211 -21.30 28.82 4.95
N SER A 212 -20.37 27.87 4.88
CA SER A 212 -20.62 26.45 4.69
C SER A 212 -20.58 25.65 6.00
N LEU A 213 -20.83 26.28 7.15
CA LEU A 213 -20.81 25.61 8.47
C LEU A 213 -21.73 24.37 8.50
N GLN A 214 -22.84 24.41 7.76
CA GLN A 214 -23.78 23.31 7.59
C GLN A 214 -23.20 22.05 6.96
N HIS A 215 -22.12 22.16 6.18
CA HIS A 215 -21.50 21.03 5.48
C HIS A 215 -20.49 20.26 6.33
N TYR A 216 -20.02 20.81 7.46
CA TYR A 216 -19.04 20.14 8.32
C TYR A 216 -19.53 18.80 8.90
N PRO A 217 -20.76 18.68 9.44
CA PRO A 217 -21.27 17.40 9.94
C PRO A 217 -21.39 16.35 8.84
N ASP A 218 -21.80 16.74 7.64
CA ASP A 218 -21.96 15.83 6.51
C ASP A 218 -20.57 15.37 6.03
N TYR A 219 -19.66 16.32 5.81
CA TYR A 219 -18.26 16.04 5.45
C TYR A 219 -17.60 15.08 6.45
N ALA A 220 -17.75 15.33 7.75
CA ALA A 220 -17.21 14.47 8.80
C ALA A 220 -17.82 13.07 8.77
N GLN A 221 -19.12 12.92 8.48
CA GLN A 221 -19.75 11.62 8.36
C GLN A 221 -19.29 10.86 7.11
N TYR A 222 -19.11 11.54 5.97
CA TYR A 222 -18.51 10.93 4.78
C TYR A 222 -17.06 10.47 5.06
N LEU A 223 -16.22 11.31 5.67
CA LEU A 223 -14.88 10.91 6.08
C LEU A 223 -14.90 9.64 6.96
N LEU A 224 -15.81 9.60 7.93
CA LEU A 224 -15.92 8.47 8.84
C LEU A 224 -16.42 7.20 8.14
N PHE A 225 -17.59 7.24 7.51
CA PHE A 225 -18.25 6.03 7.00
C PHE A 225 -17.69 5.60 5.65
N THR A 226 -17.44 6.55 4.74
CA THR A 226 -17.07 6.24 3.36
C THR A 226 -15.57 6.26 3.09
N ALA A 227 -14.76 6.86 3.97
CA ALA A 227 -13.29 6.83 3.86
C ALA A 227 -12.60 6.10 5.02
N GLY A 228 -13.34 5.72 6.07
CA GLY A 228 -12.76 5.05 7.25
C GLY A 228 -11.79 5.93 8.06
N SER A 229 -11.73 7.25 7.78
CA SER A 229 -10.77 8.17 8.40
C SER A 229 -11.40 8.84 9.63
N PHE A 230 -11.12 8.28 10.81
CA PHE A 230 -11.58 8.82 12.07
C PHE A 230 -10.82 10.10 12.45
N GLN A 231 -9.51 10.18 12.22
CA GLN A 231 -8.76 11.39 12.56
C GLN A 231 -9.21 12.61 11.75
N ASP A 232 -9.44 12.45 10.45
CA ASP A 232 -9.91 13.56 9.61
C ASP A 232 -11.33 13.95 9.98
N CYS A 233 -12.20 12.97 10.24
CA CYS A 233 -13.56 13.21 10.76
C CYS A 233 -13.51 14.04 12.05
N PHE A 234 -12.68 13.63 13.01
CA PHE A 234 -12.54 14.33 14.29
C PHE A 234 -11.99 15.74 14.10
N THR A 235 -11.02 15.92 13.22
CA THR A 235 -10.41 17.21 12.89
C THR A 235 -11.41 18.16 12.23
N ALA A 236 -12.21 17.68 11.27
CA ALA A 236 -13.28 18.46 10.64
C ALA A 236 -14.29 18.96 11.68
N VAL A 237 -14.73 18.09 12.59
CA VAL A 237 -15.65 18.48 13.68
C VAL A 237 -15.01 19.50 14.64
N LYS A 238 -13.72 19.38 14.95
CA LYS A 238 -13.01 20.36 15.79
C LYS A 238 -12.85 21.71 15.09
N SER A 239 -12.59 21.72 13.78
CA SER A 239 -12.52 22.95 12.98
C SER A 239 -13.87 23.66 12.95
N CYS A 240 -14.97 22.91 12.79
CA CYS A 240 -16.33 23.43 12.90
C CYS A 240 -16.57 24.14 14.25
N LEU A 241 -16.26 23.47 15.36
CA LEU A 241 -16.44 24.00 16.72
C LEU A 241 -15.49 25.13 17.09
N ARG A 242 -14.36 25.29 16.37
CA ARG A 242 -13.47 26.43 16.53
C ARG A 242 -14.09 27.71 15.94
N MET A 243 -14.89 27.58 14.88
CA MET A 243 -15.57 28.72 14.26
C MET A 243 -16.87 29.07 14.98
N ASP A 244 -17.64 28.06 15.39
CA ASP A 244 -18.84 28.23 16.21
C ASP A 244 -18.90 27.12 17.27
N HIS A 245 -18.57 27.51 18.51
CA HIS A 245 -18.55 26.62 19.66
C HIS A 245 -19.92 26.02 19.99
N ASP A 246 -21.01 26.73 19.66
CA ASP A 246 -22.37 26.36 20.03
C ASP A 246 -23.14 25.67 18.89
N TYR A 247 -22.46 25.40 17.76
CA TYR A 247 -23.06 24.73 16.62
C TYR A 247 -23.44 23.28 16.96
N LYS A 248 -24.74 23.09 17.25
CA LYS A 248 -25.31 21.86 17.80
C LYS A 248 -24.99 20.59 17.00
N PRO A 249 -25.04 20.58 15.64
CA PRO A 249 -24.71 19.38 14.87
C PRO A 249 -23.28 18.88 15.10
N CYS A 250 -22.28 19.77 15.00
CA CYS A 250 -20.87 19.41 15.28
C CYS A 250 -20.64 19.07 16.76
N ALA A 251 -21.30 19.77 17.68
CA ALA A 251 -21.17 19.49 19.12
C ALA A 251 -21.72 18.10 19.48
N SER A 252 -22.82 17.70 18.85
CA SER A 252 -23.43 16.37 19.04
C SER A 252 -22.53 15.28 18.46
N LEU A 253 -22.04 15.47 17.23
CA LEU A 253 -21.12 14.53 16.58
C LEU A 253 -19.82 14.39 17.37
N SER A 254 -19.23 15.49 17.87
CA SER A 254 -18.00 15.46 18.68
C SER A 254 -18.15 14.60 19.94
N LYS A 255 -19.32 14.62 20.59
CA LYS A 255 -19.60 13.78 21.77
C LYS A 255 -19.68 12.30 21.42
N VAL A 256 -20.27 11.96 20.27
CA VAL A 256 -20.33 10.58 19.77
C VAL A 256 -18.91 10.09 19.47
N LEU A 257 -18.15 10.85 18.69
CA LEU A 257 -16.77 10.50 18.31
C LEU A 257 -15.86 10.34 19.53
N SER A 258 -15.94 11.25 20.50
CA SER A 258 -15.11 11.17 21.72
C SER A 258 -15.43 9.94 22.58
N ARG A 259 -16.70 9.50 22.58
CA ARG A 259 -17.13 8.31 23.28
C ARG A 259 -16.69 7.03 22.56
N MET A 260 -16.75 7.04 21.23
CA MET A 260 -16.49 5.86 20.39
C MET A 260 -15.03 5.74 19.95
N GLN A 261 -14.16 6.68 20.31
CA GLN A 261 -12.75 6.70 19.88
C GLN A 261 -11.98 5.43 20.24
N GLY A 262 -12.35 4.71 21.31
CA GLY A 262 -11.74 3.44 21.70
C GLY A 262 -11.99 2.31 20.70
N VAL A 263 -13.06 2.42 19.90
CA VAL A 263 -13.37 1.50 18.80
C VAL A 263 -12.93 2.09 17.46
N LEU A 264 -13.16 3.38 17.24
CA LEU A 264 -12.92 4.04 15.95
C LEU A 264 -11.43 4.18 15.60
N ARG A 265 -10.54 4.46 16.57
CA ARG A 265 -9.09 4.53 16.28
C ARG A 265 -8.53 3.16 15.87
N PRO A 266 -8.77 2.06 16.63
CA PRO A 266 -8.38 0.74 16.16
C PRO A 266 -8.99 0.35 14.81
N ALA A 267 -10.23 0.77 14.53
CA ALA A 267 -10.88 0.48 13.25
C ALA A 267 -10.21 1.20 12.07
N GLU A 268 -9.80 2.46 12.24
CA GLU A 268 -9.01 3.22 11.25
C GLU A 268 -7.64 2.58 10.99
N ASP A 269 -6.92 2.22 12.07
CA ASP A 269 -5.66 1.50 11.96
C ASP A 269 -5.86 0.14 11.25
N TYR A 270 -6.94 -0.58 11.60
CA TYR A 270 -7.29 -1.86 10.99
C TYR A 270 -7.65 -1.72 9.51
N PHE A 271 -8.35 -0.67 9.12
CA PHE A 271 -8.73 -0.40 7.73
C PHE A 271 -7.47 -0.30 6.84
N ILE A 272 -6.46 0.45 7.29
CA ILE A 272 -5.16 0.55 6.60
C ILE A 272 -4.47 -0.82 6.50
N ARG A 273 -4.55 -1.63 7.56
CA ARG A 273 -3.97 -2.99 7.57
C ARG A 273 -4.73 -3.95 6.65
N ASP A 274 -6.05 -3.90 6.60
CA ASP A 274 -6.89 -4.79 5.78
C ASP A 274 -6.61 -4.57 4.29
N GLU A 275 -6.54 -3.29 3.85
CA GLU A 275 -6.13 -2.92 2.50
C GLU A 275 -4.72 -3.42 2.15
N TYR A 276 -3.85 -3.69 3.12
CA TYR A 276 -2.55 -4.29 2.83
C TYR A 276 -2.56 -5.82 2.83
N LEU A 277 -3.19 -6.43 3.83
CA LEU A 277 -3.15 -7.88 4.03
C LEU A 277 -4.00 -8.65 3.02
N TYR A 278 -5.09 -8.04 2.54
CA TYR A 278 -6.12 -8.72 1.74
C TYR A 278 -6.40 -8.01 0.40
N HIS A 279 -5.41 -7.28 -0.14
CA HIS A 279 -5.50 -6.64 -1.46
C HIS A 279 -4.64 -7.36 -2.53
N PRO A 280 -5.13 -7.53 -3.77
CA PRO A 280 -4.47 -8.34 -4.80
C PRO A 280 -3.10 -7.80 -5.28
N SER A 281 -2.91 -6.48 -5.18
CA SER A 281 -1.72 -5.77 -5.66
C SER A 281 -0.63 -5.75 -4.59
N GLY A 282 0.02 -6.90 -4.39
CA GLY A 282 0.95 -7.17 -3.28
C GLY A 282 2.27 -6.39 -3.24
N ASP A 283 2.30 -5.10 -3.60
CA ASP A 283 3.44 -4.22 -3.35
C ASP A 283 3.01 -2.99 -2.54
N ALA A 284 3.15 -3.08 -1.22
CA ALA A 284 3.24 -1.89 -0.38
C ALA A 284 4.58 -1.21 -0.65
N GLY A 285 4.54 0.09 -0.95
CA GLY A 285 5.73 0.94 -0.86
C GLY A 285 6.39 0.82 0.52
N ASP A 286 7.70 1.03 0.60
CA ASP A 286 8.50 0.73 1.81
C ASP A 286 8.01 1.45 3.09
N SER A 287 7.40 2.63 2.97
CA SER A 287 6.79 3.35 4.10
C SER A 287 5.57 2.63 4.70
N LEU A 288 4.81 1.89 3.88
CA LEU A 288 3.64 1.17 4.36
C LEU A 288 4.09 -0.12 5.09
N LYS A 289 5.13 -0.81 4.61
CA LYS A 289 5.72 -2.01 5.28
C LYS A 289 6.11 -1.73 6.73
N GLU A 290 6.76 -0.59 6.99
CA GLU A 290 7.20 -0.23 8.34
C GLU A 290 6.01 -0.04 9.30
N LYS A 291 4.92 0.59 8.83
CA LYS A 291 3.66 0.70 9.60
C LYS A 291 3.04 -0.67 9.89
N ILE A 292 3.10 -1.59 8.92
CA ILE A 292 2.53 -2.94 9.07
C ILE A 292 3.34 -3.77 10.07
N ASP A 293 4.67 -3.72 10.01
CA ASP A 293 5.53 -4.46 10.93
C ASP A 293 5.42 -3.92 12.37
N SER A 294 5.05 -2.64 12.52
CA SER A 294 4.74 -2.02 13.82
C SER A 294 3.30 -2.22 14.30
N PHE A 295 2.41 -2.76 13.45
CA PHE A 295 1.00 -2.86 13.76
C PHE A 295 0.74 -3.90 14.85
N SER A 296 0.32 -3.44 16.02
CA SER A 296 -0.07 -4.29 17.14
C SER A 296 -1.33 -3.71 17.79
N LEU A 297 -2.43 -4.46 17.70
CA LEU A 297 -3.65 -4.17 18.44
C LEU A 297 -3.75 -5.09 19.66
N ASP A 298 -4.14 -4.50 20.79
CA ASP A 298 -4.57 -5.24 21.97
C ASP A 298 -5.95 -5.84 21.71
N TRP A 299 -5.98 -7.04 21.09
CA TRP A 299 -7.22 -7.73 20.73
C TRP A 299 -8.19 -7.93 21.92
N PRO A 300 -7.74 -8.33 23.12
CA PRO A 300 -8.59 -8.31 24.32
C PRO A 300 -9.25 -6.96 24.60
N ALA A 301 -8.49 -5.86 24.59
CA ALA A 301 -9.04 -4.53 24.85
C ALA A 301 -10.04 -4.11 23.75
N VAL A 302 -9.69 -4.33 22.48
CA VAL A 302 -10.58 -4.04 21.33
C VAL A 302 -11.88 -4.84 21.44
N TYR A 303 -11.80 -6.14 21.75
CA TYR A 303 -12.98 -6.98 21.93
C TYR A 303 -13.89 -6.45 23.04
N LEU A 304 -13.32 -6.06 24.19
CA LEU A 304 -14.08 -5.53 25.31
C LEU A 304 -14.81 -4.22 24.95
N GLU A 305 -14.12 -3.30 24.27
CA GLU A 305 -14.69 -2.02 23.82
C GLU A 305 -15.81 -2.20 22.78
N LEU A 306 -15.76 -3.26 21.96
CA LEU A 306 -16.81 -3.57 20.99
C LEU A 306 -18.09 -4.09 21.67
N VAL A 307 -17.96 -4.98 22.66
CA VAL A 307 -19.10 -5.70 23.27
C VAL A 307 -19.69 -5.03 24.49
N VAL A 308 -19.05 -3.97 25.02
CA VAL A 308 -19.57 -3.24 26.17
C VAL A 308 -20.94 -2.62 25.86
N PRO A 309 -21.89 -2.62 26.81
CA PRO A 309 -23.19 -1.99 26.61
C PRO A 309 -23.05 -0.51 26.22
N VAL A 310 -23.78 -0.11 25.19
CA VAL A 310 -23.70 1.26 24.68
C VAL A 310 -24.21 2.26 25.74
N LYS A 311 -23.42 3.31 26.00
CA LYS A 311 -23.77 4.36 26.95
C LYS A 311 -24.12 5.65 26.22
N VAL A 312 -25.38 5.83 25.87
CA VAL A 312 -25.90 7.07 25.25
C VAL A 312 -26.78 7.87 26.23
N PRO A 313 -27.01 9.19 25.99
CA PRO A 313 -27.95 9.96 26.78
C PRO A 313 -29.34 9.33 26.83
N LYS A 314 -30.06 9.45 27.96
CA LYS A 314 -31.38 8.83 28.17
C LYS A 314 -32.42 9.11 27.08
N ARG A 315 -32.35 10.28 26.43
CA ARG A 315 -33.25 10.63 25.32
C ARG A 315 -32.97 9.76 24.11
N GLU A 316 -31.72 9.74 23.67
CA GLU A 316 -31.25 8.91 22.56
C GLU A 316 -31.46 7.43 22.83
N MET A 317 -31.29 6.97 24.08
CA MET A 317 -31.50 5.57 24.44
C MET A 317 -32.94 5.10 24.23
N LYS A 318 -33.93 6.00 24.27
CA LYS A 318 -35.34 5.66 24.01
C LYS A 318 -35.63 5.50 22.52
N ASP A 319 -34.84 6.15 21.67
CA ASP A 319 -35.00 6.15 20.22
C ASP A 319 -34.23 4.98 19.56
N LEU A 320 -33.38 4.29 20.34
CA LEU A 320 -32.62 3.14 19.86
C LEU A 320 -33.50 1.88 19.73
N PRO A 321 -33.39 1.13 18.61
CA PRO A 321 -33.99 -0.20 18.51
C PRO A 321 -33.47 -1.14 19.59
N LEU A 322 -34.30 -2.12 20.01
CA LEU A 322 -33.92 -3.14 21.00
C LEU A 322 -32.71 -3.99 20.57
N THR A 323 -32.42 -4.04 19.27
CA THR A 323 -31.26 -4.74 18.71
C THR A 323 -29.94 -3.99 18.94
N VAL A 324 -29.99 -2.70 19.29
CA VAL A 324 -28.79 -1.88 19.52
C VAL A 324 -28.42 -1.91 20.99
N SER A 325 -27.49 -2.81 21.35
CA SER A 325 -27.14 -3.09 22.74
C SER A 325 -25.69 -2.74 23.08
N THR A 326 -24.77 -2.88 22.12
CA THR A 326 -23.33 -2.70 22.30
C THR A 326 -22.80 -1.49 21.53
N ASN A 327 -21.56 -1.08 21.82
CA ASN A 327 -20.88 -0.05 21.01
C ASN A 327 -20.78 -0.46 19.53
N PHE A 328 -20.52 -1.73 19.25
CA PHE A 328 -20.51 -2.26 17.88
C PHE A 328 -21.87 -2.07 17.19
N ASP A 329 -22.97 -2.52 17.83
CA ASP A 329 -24.32 -2.39 17.27
C ASP A 329 -24.68 -0.91 17.02
N TYR A 330 -24.26 -0.02 17.92
CA TYR A 330 -24.53 1.40 17.81
C TYR A 330 -23.80 2.03 16.63
N LEU A 331 -22.54 1.66 16.36
CA LEU A 331 -21.80 2.17 15.20
C LEU A 331 -22.42 1.68 13.89
N LEU A 332 -22.86 0.42 13.82
CA LEU A 332 -23.61 -0.09 12.67
C LEU A 332 -24.93 0.67 12.48
N PHE A 333 -25.66 0.92 13.56
CA PHE A 333 -26.89 1.72 13.51
C PHE A 333 -26.66 3.16 13.04
N GLN A 334 -25.56 3.81 13.44
CA GLN A 334 -25.21 5.14 12.92
C GLN A 334 -24.88 5.09 11.43
N ALA A 335 -24.21 4.04 10.96
CA ALA A 335 -23.94 3.84 9.54
C ALA A 335 -25.24 3.64 8.73
N GLU A 336 -26.19 2.84 9.23
CA GLU A 336 -27.52 2.69 8.61
C GLU A 336 -28.30 4.01 8.57
N LYS A 337 -28.22 4.81 9.64
CA LYS A 337 -28.85 6.13 9.68
C LYS A 337 -28.24 7.10 8.66
N PHE A 338 -26.92 7.07 8.51
CA PHE A 338 -26.22 7.83 7.49
C PHE A 338 -26.62 7.38 6.08
N ALA A 339 -26.64 6.07 5.81
CA ALA A 339 -27.11 5.52 4.54
C ALA A 339 -28.55 5.96 4.22
N GLN A 340 -29.43 5.93 5.22
CA GLN A 340 -30.84 6.31 5.04
C GLN A 340 -30.99 7.79 4.73
N ALA A 341 -30.17 8.65 5.34
CA ALA A 341 -30.20 10.09 5.13
C ALA A 341 -29.64 10.49 3.76
N GLU A 342 -28.54 9.87 3.31
CA GLU A 342 -27.85 10.24 2.07
C GLU A 342 -28.38 9.49 0.83
N PHE A 343 -28.77 8.23 0.99
CA PHE A 343 -29.09 7.34 -0.12
C PHE A 343 -30.53 6.78 -0.08
N GLY A 344 -31.32 7.16 0.92
CA GLY A 344 -32.73 6.74 1.03
C GLY A 344 -32.94 5.26 1.38
N ASN A 345 -31.87 4.51 1.65
CA ASN A 345 -31.91 3.09 2.01
C ASN A 345 -31.04 2.82 3.25
N LYS A 346 -31.20 1.66 3.89
CA LYS A 346 -30.42 1.28 5.07
C LYS A 346 -29.18 0.42 4.74
N ASP A 347 -28.78 0.33 3.48
CA ASP A 347 -27.65 -0.51 3.10
C ASP A 347 -26.32 0.19 3.42
N ALA A 348 -25.80 -0.10 4.61
CA ALA A 348 -24.51 0.38 5.10
C ALA A 348 -23.41 -0.68 5.04
N GLN A 349 -23.70 -1.91 4.59
CA GLN A 349 -22.75 -3.03 4.66
C GLN A 349 -21.53 -2.84 3.77
N SER A 350 -21.69 -2.04 2.70
CA SER A 350 -20.64 -1.69 1.77
C SER A 350 -19.71 -0.57 2.24
N PHE A 351 -20.05 0.14 3.32
CA PHE A 351 -19.22 1.24 3.78
C PHE A 351 -17.87 0.74 4.30
N PRO A 352 -16.75 1.35 3.89
CA PRO A 352 -15.42 1.01 4.35
C PRO A 352 -15.29 0.86 5.87
N LEU A 353 -15.87 1.77 6.65
CA LEU A 353 -15.85 1.64 8.12
C LEU A 353 -16.61 0.40 8.61
N VAL A 354 -17.76 0.08 8.02
CA VAL A 354 -18.58 -1.07 8.43
C VAL A 354 -17.86 -2.38 8.09
N LEU A 355 -17.24 -2.45 6.91
CA LEU A 355 -16.38 -3.57 6.51
C LEU A 355 -15.21 -3.76 7.49
N ALA A 356 -14.51 -2.68 7.83
CA ALA A 356 -13.42 -2.70 8.80
C ALA A 356 -13.89 -3.13 10.20
N LEU A 357 -15.02 -2.61 10.68
CA LEU A 357 -15.61 -2.98 11.97
C LEU A 357 -15.98 -4.47 12.02
N ASN A 358 -16.64 -5.00 10.98
CA ASN A 358 -17.02 -6.41 10.90
C ASN A 358 -15.78 -7.32 10.94
N LYS A 359 -14.76 -7.03 10.12
CA LYS A 359 -13.52 -7.81 10.08
C LYS A 359 -12.74 -7.71 11.40
N MET A 360 -12.56 -6.50 11.92
CA MET A 360 -11.88 -6.26 13.20
C MET A 360 -12.58 -6.97 14.35
N ALA A 361 -13.92 -6.92 14.43
CA ALA A 361 -14.68 -7.61 15.45
C ALA A 361 -14.56 -9.14 15.35
N CYS A 362 -14.56 -9.68 14.13
CA CYS A 362 -14.31 -11.10 13.90
C CYS A 362 -12.89 -11.51 14.34
N GLU A 363 -11.87 -10.72 14.01
CA GLU A 363 -10.47 -10.98 14.41
C GLU A 363 -10.28 -10.88 15.92
N ALA A 364 -10.79 -9.82 16.55
CA ALA A 364 -10.76 -9.66 18.00
C ALA A 364 -11.43 -10.85 18.71
N SER A 365 -12.59 -11.30 18.20
CA SER A 365 -13.28 -12.47 18.74
C SER A 365 -12.50 -13.77 18.55
N ALA A 366 -11.93 -13.99 17.37
CA ALA A 366 -11.11 -15.18 17.10
C ALA A 366 -9.87 -15.24 18.01
N MET A 367 -9.22 -14.11 18.25
CA MET A 367 -8.02 -14.00 19.10
C MET A 367 -8.31 -14.17 20.59
N THR A 368 -9.53 -13.86 21.03
CA THR A 368 -9.97 -13.94 22.43
C THR A 368 -10.77 -15.20 22.76
N GLY A 369 -11.06 -16.04 21.76
CA GLY A 369 -11.92 -17.22 21.92
C GLY A 369 -13.42 -16.88 22.04
N GLY A 370 -13.82 -15.68 21.64
CA GLY A 370 -15.19 -15.17 21.70
C GLY A 370 -16.16 -15.80 20.68
N SER A 371 -17.35 -15.19 20.55
CA SER A 371 -18.42 -15.64 19.66
C SER A 371 -18.07 -15.49 18.16
N SER A 372 -18.38 -16.48 17.34
CA SER A 372 -18.18 -16.40 15.87
C SER A 372 -19.25 -15.56 15.15
N VAL A 373 -20.18 -14.95 15.88
CA VAL A 373 -21.28 -14.15 15.31
C VAL A 373 -20.74 -12.98 14.48
N PHE A 374 -19.68 -12.30 14.94
CA PHE A 374 -19.05 -11.19 14.20
C PHE A 374 -18.47 -11.60 12.85
N CYS A 375 -18.14 -12.88 12.66
CA CYS A 375 -17.58 -13.38 11.41
C CYS A 375 -18.65 -13.71 10.35
N ALA A 376 -19.94 -13.67 10.70
CA ALA A 376 -21.01 -14.04 9.78
C ALA A 376 -21.21 -13.02 8.65
N SER A 377 -20.98 -11.73 8.95
CA SER A 377 -21.08 -10.60 8.01
C SER A 377 -19.83 -10.41 7.15
N VAL A 378 -18.73 -11.14 7.41
CA VAL A 378 -17.50 -11.01 6.64
C VAL A 378 -17.61 -11.80 5.33
N ASP A 379 -17.62 -11.07 4.23
CA ASP A 379 -17.56 -11.61 2.87
C ASP A 379 -16.18 -12.20 2.57
N GLU A 380 -16.18 -13.38 1.94
CA GLU A 380 -14.99 -14.11 1.49
C GLU A 380 -15.05 -14.43 -0.02
N SER A 381 -15.94 -13.74 -0.76
CA SER A 381 -16.13 -13.93 -2.19
C SER A 381 -14.87 -13.59 -3.00
N LYS A 382 -14.17 -12.51 -2.61
CA LYS A 382 -12.93 -12.04 -3.24
C LYS A 382 -11.70 -12.75 -2.67
N GLU A 383 -11.55 -12.75 -1.34
CA GLU A 383 -10.41 -13.33 -0.65
C GLU A 383 -10.83 -14.03 0.65
N LYS A 384 -10.09 -15.09 1.02
CA LYS A 384 -10.34 -15.81 2.28
C LYS A 384 -9.89 -14.99 3.49
N PHE A 385 -10.68 -15.03 4.56
CA PHE A 385 -10.41 -14.28 5.78
C PHE A 385 -9.99 -15.22 6.92
N LEU A 386 -8.69 -15.24 7.25
CA LEU A 386 -8.11 -16.20 8.22
C LEU A 386 -8.86 -16.25 9.56
N PRO A 387 -9.22 -15.13 10.20
CA PRO A 387 -9.91 -15.15 11.49
C PRO A 387 -11.20 -15.99 11.52
N LYS A 388 -11.95 -16.04 10.41
CA LYS A 388 -13.18 -16.83 10.28
C LYS A 388 -12.93 -18.34 10.30
N HIS A 389 -11.70 -18.76 9.96
CA HIS A 389 -11.30 -20.15 9.91
C HIS A 389 -10.54 -20.65 11.15
N VAL A 390 -10.14 -19.78 12.07
CA VAL A 390 -9.33 -20.11 13.26
C VAL A 390 -9.95 -21.25 14.07
N LYS A 391 -11.24 -21.16 14.44
CA LYS A 391 -11.93 -22.21 15.22
C LYS A 391 -11.91 -23.58 14.52
N LYS A 392 -12.03 -23.60 13.19
CA LYS A 392 -12.00 -24.83 12.40
C LYS A 392 -10.58 -25.42 12.36
N ILE A 393 -9.57 -24.57 12.20
CA ILE A 393 -8.16 -24.97 12.21
C ILE A 393 -7.79 -25.52 13.59
N ASP A 394 -8.15 -24.83 14.67
CA ASP A 394 -7.94 -25.31 16.05
C ASP A 394 -8.59 -26.66 16.30
N ALA A 395 -9.79 -26.90 15.75
CA ALA A 395 -10.44 -28.20 15.83
C ALA A 395 -9.67 -29.31 15.08
N TYR A 396 -9.03 -29.00 13.95
CA TYR A 396 -8.14 -29.94 13.27
C TYR A 396 -6.86 -30.21 14.07
N LEU A 397 -6.23 -29.16 14.60
CA LEU A 397 -5.03 -29.27 15.43
C LEU A 397 -5.29 -30.13 16.67
N LYS A 398 -6.39 -29.86 17.40
CA LYS A 398 -6.81 -30.65 18.58
C LYS A 398 -7.09 -32.12 18.25
N LYS A 399 -7.57 -32.42 17.04
CA LYS A 399 -7.85 -33.79 16.56
C LYS A 399 -6.62 -34.47 15.92
N GLY A 400 -5.44 -33.83 15.91
CA GLY A 400 -4.23 -34.36 15.27
C GLY A 400 -4.30 -34.39 13.73
N LYS A 401 -5.30 -33.73 13.13
CA LYS A 401 -5.53 -33.64 11.68
C LYS A 401 -4.64 -32.57 11.04
N LEU A 402 -3.32 -32.73 11.20
CA LEU A 402 -2.33 -31.72 10.83
C LEU A 402 -2.25 -31.50 9.30
N ARG A 403 -2.54 -32.52 8.50
CA ARG A 403 -2.55 -32.40 7.03
C ARG A 403 -3.70 -31.51 6.55
N GLU A 404 -4.88 -31.67 7.13
CA GLU A 404 -6.06 -30.86 6.81
C GLU A 404 -5.91 -29.42 7.28
N ALA A 405 -5.35 -29.21 8.49
CA ALA A 405 -5.00 -27.88 8.99
C ALA A 405 -4.00 -27.17 8.07
N ARG A 406 -2.93 -27.88 7.66
CA ARG A 406 -1.93 -27.37 6.71
C ARG A 406 -2.55 -26.99 5.38
N LYS A 407 -3.36 -27.87 4.80
CA LYS A 407 -3.98 -27.62 3.50
C LYS A 407 -4.82 -26.35 3.52
N LEU A 408 -5.61 -26.15 4.57
CA LEU A 408 -6.43 -24.94 4.73
C LEU A 408 -5.57 -23.68 4.91
N LEU A 409 -4.48 -23.75 5.68
CA LEU A 409 -3.57 -22.60 5.89
C LEU A 409 -2.80 -22.21 4.62
N GLN A 410 -2.52 -23.16 3.72
CA GLN A 410 -1.83 -22.88 2.45
C GLN A 410 -2.70 -22.14 1.43
N GLU A 411 -4.02 -22.05 1.65
CA GLU A 411 -4.94 -21.34 0.76
C GLU A 411 -4.92 -19.82 0.96
N PHE A 412 -4.30 -19.31 2.03
CA PHE A 412 -4.18 -17.87 2.29
C PHE A 412 -3.01 -17.23 1.55
N ASN A 413 -3.13 -15.95 1.21
CA ASN A 413 -2.12 -15.19 0.47
C ASN A 413 -0.81 -15.02 1.29
N LYS A 414 0.28 -14.59 0.62
CA LYS A 414 1.60 -14.44 1.26
C LYS A 414 1.64 -13.38 2.36
N ASN A 415 0.79 -12.36 2.31
CA ASN A 415 0.77 -11.29 3.30
C ASN A 415 0.14 -11.79 4.60
N VAL A 416 -0.97 -12.51 4.51
CA VAL A 416 -1.61 -13.20 5.64
C VAL A 416 -0.65 -14.20 6.29
N GLN A 417 0.14 -14.93 5.50
CA GLN A 417 1.12 -15.89 6.00
C GLN A 417 2.24 -15.28 6.86
N LYS A 418 2.47 -13.97 6.77
CA LYS A 418 3.46 -13.23 7.58
C LYS A 418 2.91 -12.74 8.92
N THR A 419 1.60 -12.86 9.14
CA THR A 419 0.97 -12.33 10.35
C THR A 419 1.31 -13.18 11.58
N ASP A 420 1.36 -12.54 12.76
CA ASP A 420 1.55 -13.22 14.04
C ASP A 420 0.49 -14.31 14.29
N MET A 421 -0.76 -14.05 13.91
CA MET A 421 -1.85 -15.03 14.01
C MET A 421 -1.51 -16.28 13.19
N PHE A 422 -1.09 -16.11 11.94
CA PHE A 422 -0.72 -17.24 11.09
C PHE A 422 0.44 -18.03 11.67
N HIS A 423 1.51 -17.35 12.10
CA HIS A 423 2.68 -18.00 12.70
C HIS A 423 2.33 -18.81 13.95
N LYS A 424 1.49 -18.26 14.85
CA LYS A 424 1.01 -18.98 16.05
C LYS A 424 0.23 -20.25 15.70
N ILE A 425 -0.63 -20.20 14.68
CA ILE A 425 -1.44 -21.35 14.25
C ILE A 425 -0.58 -22.38 13.49
N TRP A 426 0.45 -21.93 12.76
CA TRP A 426 1.34 -22.79 11.98
C TRP A 426 2.38 -23.53 12.83
N GLU A 427 2.74 -22.99 14.00
CA GLU A 427 3.83 -23.52 14.84
C GLU A 427 3.68 -25.01 15.20
N PRO A 428 2.51 -25.53 15.62
CA PRO A 428 2.35 -26.96 15.90
C PRO A 428 2.56 -27.85 14.66
N ILE A 429 2.21 -27.34 13.47
CA ILE A 429 2.38 -28.05 12.20
C ILE A 429 3.88 -28.10 11.85
N ARG A 430 4.57 -26.96 11.96
CA ARG A 430 6.02 -26.87 11.73
C ARG A 430 6.80 -27.85 12.61
N GLN A 431 6.52 -27.85 13.92
CA GLN A 431 7.16 -28.75 14.86
C GLN A 431 6.91 -30.23 14.52
N ASP A 432 5.71 -30.59 14.06
CA ASP A 432 5.42 -31.95 13.62
C ASP A 432 6.19 -32.35 12.36
N GLU A 433 6.31 -31.43 11.39
CA GLU A 433 7.08 -31.64 10.17
C GLU A 433 8.56 -31.82 10.45
N GLU A 434 9.13 -31.00 11.33
CA GLU A 434 10.52 -31.11 11.77
C GLU A 434 10.77 -32.45 12.47
N ARG A 435 9.86 -32.89 13.35
CA ARG A 435 9.94 -34.22 13.99
C ARG A 435 9.90 -35.35 12.96
N ARG A 436 8.98 -35.31 11.99
CA ARG A 436 8.89 -36.34 10.93
C ARG A 436 10.14 -36.37 10.06
N GLN A 437 10.67 -35.20 9.69
CA GLN A 437 11.91 -35.13 8.93
C GLN A 437 13.11 -35.66 9.73
N GLN A 438 13.20 -35.34 11.02
CA GLN A 438 14.25 -35.88 11.89
C GLN A 438 14.15 -37.40 11.99
N GLN A 439 12.95 -37.96 12.18
CA GLN A 439 12.75 -39.42 12.19
C GLN A 439 13.12 -40.07 10.85
N GLN A 440 12.75 -39.46 9.72
CA GLN A 440 13.14 -39.96 8.39
C GLN A 440 14.67 -39.93 8.20
N ARG A 441 15.33 -38.84 8.62
CA ARG A 441 16.80 -38.73 8.59
C ARG A 441 17.46 -39.79 9.46
N GLN A 442 16.97 -40.00 10.69
CA GLN A 442 17.49 -41.04 11.58
C GLN A 442 17.29 -42.45 11.01
N GLN A 443 16.11 -42.77 10.46
CA GLN A 443 15.88 -44.05 9.79
C GLN A 443 16.77 -44.23 8.56
N GLN A 444 17.01 -43.18 7.78
CA GLN A 444 17.89 -43.24 6.63
C GLN A 444 19.35 -43.46 7.05
N GLN A 445 19.81 -42.79 8.11
CA GLN A 445 21.13 -43.01 8.71
C GLN A 445 21.28 -44.43 9.26
N GLN A 446 20.28 -44.95 9.99
CA GLN A 446 20.29 -46.33 10.49
C GLN A 446 20.32 -47.34 9.34
N ARG A 447 19.53 -47.13 8.27
CA ARG A 447 19.58 -47.97 7.06
C ARG A 447 20.96 -47.95 6.40
N GLN A 448 21.58 -46.78 6.29
CA GLN A 448 22.93 -46.64 5.73
C GLN A 448 23.97 -47.33 6.62
N GLN A 449 23.92 -47.15 7.94
CA GLN A 449 24.82 -47.83 8.88
C GLN A 449 24.65 -49.34 8.83
N TRP A 450 23.42 -49.84 8.76
CA TRP A 450 23.16 -51.27 8.65
C TRP A 450 23.68 -51.85 7.33
N GLN A 451 23.47 -51.16 6.20
CA GLN A 451 24.05 -51.55 4.91
C GLN A 451 25.59 -51.56 4.96
N GLN A 452 26.21 -50.57 5.58
CA GLN A 452 27.67 -50.54 5.77
C GLN A 452 28.16 -51.70 6.65
N GLN A 453 27.47 -52.00 7.76
CA GLN A 453 27.80 -53.14 8.62
C GLN A 453 27.65 -54.47 7.87
N GLN A 454 26.62 -54.64 7.04
CA GLN A 454 26.47 -55.84 6.21
C GLN A 454 27.59 -55.97 5.18
N GLN A 455 27.95 -54.88 4.49
CA GLN A 455 29.08 -54.89 3.56
C GLN A 455 30.40 -55.22 4.28
N GLN A 456 30.62 -54.67 5.47
CA GLN A 456 31.78 -54.99 6.30
C GLN A 456 31.78 -56.46 6.72
N GLN A 457 30.66 -57.00 7.21
CA GLN A 457 30.54 -58.41 7.59
C GLN A 457 30.76 -59.34 6.40
N GLN A 458 30.19 -59.02 5.23
CA GLN A 458 30.39 -59.81 4.01
C GLN A 458 31.86 -59.76 3.56
N SER A 459 32.49 -58.59 3.59
CA SER A 459 33.93 -58.46 3.30
C SER A 459 34.82 -59.20 4.30
N HIS A 460 34.44 -59.25 5.59
CA HIS A 460 35.17 -59.98 6.61
C HIS A 460 34.98 -61.50 6.46
N MET A 461 33.76 -61.96 6.15
CA MET A 461 33.50 -63.38 5.85
C MET A 461 34.27 -63.84 4.62
N ASP A 462 34.33 -63.01 3.58
CA ASP A 462 35.10 -63.30 2.37
C ASP A 462 36.60 -63.39 2.66
N ARG A 463 37.15 -62.47 3.46
CA ARG A 463 38.55 -62.51 3.93
C ARG A 463 38.87 -63.67 4.88
N SER A 464 37.87 -64.22 5.58
CA SER A 464 38.07 -65.33 6.51
C SER A 464 38.12 -66.70 5.81
N LYS A 465 37.76 -66.79 4.52
CA LYS A 465 37.88 -68.03 3.75
C LYS A 465 39.34 -68.24 3.37
N ASP A 466 39.96 -69.28 3.92
CA ASP A 466 41.33 -69.67 3.57
C ASP A 466 41.32 -70.52 2.29
N TYR A 467 41.38 -69.87 1.12
CA TYR A 467 41.30 -70.54 -0.19
C TYR A 467 42.37 -71.63 -0.40
N TYR A 468 43.54 -71.51 0.23
CA TYR A 468 44.60 -72.53 0.19
C TYR A 468 44.17 -73.82 0.90
N LYS A 469 43.51 -73.68 2.06
CA LYS A 469 42.96 -74.83 2.79
C LYS A 469 41.80 -75.47 2.05
N ILE A 470 40.98 -74.68 1.37
CA ILE A 470 39.84 -75.20 0.57
C ILE A 470 40.35 -76.10 -0.58
N LEU A 471 41.41 -75.69 -1.29
CA LEU A 471 42.03 -76.53 -2.32
C LEU A 471 42.96 -77.62 -1.76
N GLY A 472 43.40 -77.49 -0.51
CA GLY A 472 44.32 -78.42 0.16
C GLY A 472 45.76 -78.29 -0.32
N VAL A 473 46.20 -77.08 -0.64
CA VAL A 473 47.54 -76.77 -1.16
C VAL A 473 48.29 -75.82 -0.23
N SER A 474 49.63 -75.82 -0.30
CA SER A 474 50.45 -74.83 0.41
C SER A 474 50.31 -73.44 -0.22
N LYS A 475 50.59 -72.39 0.55
CA LYS A 475 50.64 -71.00 0.03
C LYS A 475 51.66 -70.84 -1.10
N ASP A 476 52.76 -71.59 -1.02
CA ASP A 476 53.84 -71.60 -2.02
C ASP A 476 53.52 -72.46 -3.25
N ALA A 477 52.30 -73.00 -3.38
CA ALA A 477 51.93 -73.85 -4.51
C ALA A 477 51.99 -73.07 -5.83
N ASP A 478 52.62 -73.69 -6.83
CA ASP A 478 52.68 -73.19 -8.20
C ASP A 478 51.35 -73.41 -8.94
N GLU A 479 51.14 -72.68 -10.04
CA GLU A 479 49.88 -72.70 -10.81
C GLU A 479 49.50 -74.14 -11.26
N LYS A 480 50.50 -74.96 -11.58
CA LYS A 480 50.31 -76.37 -11.96
C LYS A 480 49.77 -77.20 -10.80
N THR A 481 50.30 -77.01 -9.58
CA THR A 481 49.83 -77.70 -8.37
C THR A 481 48.42 -77.25 -7.99
N ILE A 482 48.12 -75.96 -8.07
CA ILE A 482 46.78 -75.40 -7.81
C ILE A 482 45.75 -75.99 -8.79
N LYS A 483 46.07 -76.04 -10.09
CA LYS A 483 45.21 -76.64 -11.12
C LYS A 483 45.01 -78.14 -10.95
N LYS A 484 46.03 -78.86 -10.50
CA LYS A 484 45.94 -80.29 -10.18
C LYS A 484 45.07 -80.53 -8.95
N ALA A 485 45.24 -79.73 -7.90
CA ALA A 485 44.45 -79.81 -6.68
C ALA A 485 42.97 -79.49 -6.92
N TYR A 486 42.67 -78.45 -7.71
CA TYR A 486 41.32 -78.14 -8.17
C TYR A 486 40.67 -79.36 -8.83
N ARG A 487 41.32 -79.95 -9.85
CA ARG A 487 40.79 -81.16 -10.52
C ARG A 487 40.51 -82.31 -9.55
N LEU A 488 41.38 -82.52 -8.57
CA LEU A 488 41.21 -83.57 -7.56
C LEU A 488 40.04 -83.27 -6.61
N GLN A 489 39.90 -82.04 -6.14
CA GLN A 489 38.81 -81.63 -5.25
C GLN A 489 37.46 -81.63 -6.00
N THR A 490 37.40 -81.11 -7.23
CA THR A 490 36.22 -81.17 -8.10
C THR A 490 35.80 -82.62 -8.36
N LEU A 491 36.74 -83.54 -8.63
CA LEU A 491 36.43 -84.96 -8.81
C LEU A 491 35.97 -85.63 -7.51
N LYS A 492 36.48 -85.19 -6.36
CA LYS A 492 36.11 -85.71 -5.03
C LYS A 492 34.71 -85.26 -4.61
N TYR A 493 34.32 -84.04 -4.96
CA TYR A 493 33.04 -83.43 -4.60
C TYR A 493 32.05 -83.36 -5.79
N HIS A 494 32.31 -84.04 -6.91
CA HIS A 494 31.39 -84.07 -8.05
C HIS A 494 30.09 -84.81 -7.68
N PRO A 495 28.89 -84.27 -8.01
CA PRO A 495 27.60 -84.85 -7.61
C PRO A 495 27.41 -86.31 -8.06
N ASP A 496 27.98 -86.71 -9.20
CA ASP A 496 27.94 -88.11 -9.66
C ASP A 496 28.78 -89.09 -8.82
N LYS A 497 29.85 -88.64 -8.15
CA LYS A 497 30.74 -89.51 -7.38
C LYS A 497 30.36 -89.62 -5.91
N VAL A 498 29.59 -88.66 -5.38
CA VAL A 498 29.38 -88.49 -3.92
C VAL A 498 28.06 -89.11 -3.41
N LYS A 499 27.23 -89.69 -4.29
CA LYS A 499 26.02 -90.44 -3.89
C LYS A 499 26.25 -91.64 -2.95
N LYS A 500 27.51 -91.99 -2.63
CA LYS A 500 27.88 -93.08 -1.70
C LYS A 500 28.58 -92.63 -0.41
N SER A 501 28.70 -91.31 -0.16
CA SER A 501 29.51 -90.77 0.95
C SER A 501 28.72 -90.18 2.13
N GLY A 502 27.38 -90.18 2.09
CA GLY A 502 26.54 -89.70 3.21
C GLY A 502 26.49 -88.19 3.42
N LEU A 503 26.89 -87.37 2.44
CA LEU A 503 26.72 -85.92 2.42
C LEU A 503 25.42 -85.53 1.71
N SER A 504 24.76 -84.45 2.16
CA SER A 504 23.55 -83.94 1.50
C SER A 504 23.88 -83.19 0.20
N ASP A 505 22.94 -83.16 -0.74
CA ASP A 505 23.12 -82.47 -2.03
C ASP A 505 23.48 -80.98 -1.85
N ALA A 506 22.94 -80.33 -0.82
CA ALA A 506 23.21 -78.93 -0.49
C ALA A 506 24.65 -78.70 0.02
N GLU A 507 25.22 -79.65 0.78
CA GLU A 507 26.61 -79.56 1.26
C GLU A 507 27.61 -79.78 0.12
N ILE A 508 27.26 -80.64 -0.84
CA ILE A 508 28.08 -80.91 -2.03
C ILE A 508 28.12 -79.66 -2.92
N GLU A 509 26.98 -79.03 -3.16
CA GLU A 509 26.88 -77.81 -3.93
C GLU A 509 27.68 -76.66 -3.30
N SER A 510 27.55 -76.46 -1.99
CA SER A 510 28.31 -75.45 -1.23
C SER A 510 29.82 -75.69 -1.30
N LYS A 511 30.29 -76.94 -1.12
CA LYS A 511 31.72 -77.28 -1.23
C LYS A 511 32.27 -77.09 -2.63
N MET A 512 31.50 -77.46 -3.65
CA MET A 512 31.88 -77.25 -5.05
C MET A 512 31.99 -75.76 -5.39
N GLN A 513 31.08 -74.92 -4.86
CA GLN A 513 31.14 -73.48 -5.03
C GLN A 513 32.40 -72.89 -4.37
N GLU A 514 32.72 -73.28 -3.13
CA GLU A 514 33.94 -72.87 -2.43
C GLU A 514 35.22 -73.26 -3.19
N ILE A 515 35.25 -74.46 -3.80
CA ILE A 515 36.39 -74.96 -4.59
C ILE A 515 36.57 -74.15 -5.87
N ASN A 516 35.47 -73.81 -6.56
CA ASN A 516 35.51 -72.99 -7.77
C ASN A 516 35.99 -71.57 -7.45
N GLU A 517 35.43 -70.96 -6.41
CA GLU A 517 35.82 -69.62 -5.92
C GLU A 517 37.32 -69.59 -5.52
N ALA A 518 37.78 -70.59 -4.78
CA ALA A 518 39.20 -70.71 -4.40
C ALA A 518 40.12 -70.85 -5.62
N TYR A 519 39.70 -71.59 -6.66
CA TYR A 519 40.49 -71.74 -7.88
C TYR A 519 40.49 -70.46 -8.72
N GLU A 520 39.37 -69.74 -8.83
CA GLU A 520 39.33 -68.46 -9.54
C GLU A 520 40.30 -67.43 -8.96
N ILE A 521 40.35 -67.33 -7.62
CA ILE A 521 41.27 -66.41 -6.93
C ILE A 521 42.73 -66.90 -7.02
N LEU A 522 43.00 -68.18 -6.73
CA LEU A 522 44.38 -68.68 -6.62
C LEU A 522 45.03 -69.03 -7.98
N SER A 523 44.26 -69.24 -9.04
CA SER A 523 44.81 -69.59 -10.36
C SER A 523 45.32 -68.38 -11.14
N ASN A 524 44.84 -67.17 -10.85
CA ASN A 524 45.32 -65.94 -11.48
C ASN A 524 46.44 -65.33 -10.63
N PRO A 525 47.67 -65.12 -11.17
CA PRO A 525 48.78 -64.56 -10.41
C PRO A 525 48.50 -63.20 -9.76
N GLN A 526 47.70 -62.35 -10.42
CA GLN A 526 47.36 -61.03 -9.90
C GLN A 526 46.33 -61.13 -8.77
N ALA A 527 45.27 -61.90 -8.95
CA ALA A 527 44.25 -62.12 -7.91
C ALA A 527 44.80 -62.88 -6.69
N LYS A 528 45.72 -63.84 -6.91
CA LYS A 528 46.47 -64.55 -5.86
C LYS A 528 47.33 -63.57 -5.05
N ALA A 529 48.06 -62.68 -5.73
CA ALA A 529 48.87 -61.67 -5.06
C ALA A 529 48.02 -60.66 -4.26
N ASP A 530 46.88 -60.24 -4.79
CA ASP A 530 45.94 -59.34 -4.10
C ASP A 530 45.30 -60.02 -2.86
N TYR A 531 45.03 -61.33 -2.94
CA TYR A 531 44.56 -62.14 -1.83
C TYR A 531 45.65 -62.36 -0.76
N ASP A 532 46.89 -62.66 -1.17
CA ASP A 532 48.02 -62.97 -0.28
C ASP A 532 48.52 -61.75 0.50
N ASN A 533 48.54 -60.58 -0.13
CA ASN A 533 49.03 -59.35 0.48
C ASN A 533 47.98 -58.69 1.40
N GLY A 534 46.75 -59.23 1.45
CA GLY A 534 45.60 -58.51 1.99
C GLY A 534 45.33 -57.23 1.17
N PRO A 535 44.29 -56.46 1.50
CA PRO A 535 43.98 -55.27 0.74
C PRO A 535 45.13 -54.28 0.85
N HIS A 536 45.74 -53.95 -0.29
CA HIS A 536 46.42 -52.68 -0.47
C HIS A 536 45.46 -51.58 -0.01
N THR A 537 45.79 -50.89 1.09
CA THR A 537 45.26 -49.53 1.30
C THR A 537 45.73 -48.69 0.12
N PRO A 538 44.84 -48.26 -0.78
CA PRO A 538 45.23 -47.31 -1.82
C PRO A 538 45.66 -46.02 -1.11
N PRO A 539 46.76 -45.36 -1.52
CA PRO A 539 47.08 -44.05 -0.98
C PRO A 539 45.90 -43.12 -1.23
N GLN A 540 45.51 -42.41 -0.18
CA GLN A 540 44.46 -41.41 -0.14
C GLN A 540 44.78 -40.29 -1.16
N GLN A 541 44.40 -40.49 -2.42
CA GLN A 541 44.42 -39.44 -3.43
C GLN A 541 43.17 -38.59 -3.21
N GLY A 542 43.39 -37.43 -2.60
CA GLY A 542 42.44 -36.32 -2.60
C GLY A 542 42.09 -35.97 -4.03
N LEU A 543 40.90 -36.39 -4.47
CA LEU A 543 40.31 -35.92 -5.71
C LEU A 543 39.67 -34.56 -5.45
N GLY A 544 40.40 -33.53 -5.90
CA GLY A 544 39.89 -32.20 -6.13
C GLY A 544 38.65 -32.25 -7.03
N GLY A 545 37.59 -31.62 -6.55
CA GLY A 545 36.39 -31.38 -7.34
C GLY A 545 36.61 -30.26 -8.34
N VAL A 546 36.62 -30.60 -9.62
CA VAL A 546 36.34 -29.67 -10.72
C VAL A 546 34.82 -29.73 -10.96
N ARG A 547 34.12 -28.59 -10.79
CA ARG A 547 32.73 -28.41 -11.23
C ARG A 547 32.70 -27.52 -12.47
N PHE A 548 31.99 -27.97 -13.49
CA PHE A 548 31.56 -27.22 -14.67
C PHE A 548 30.09 -26.78 -14.50
N HIS A 549 29.79 -25.47 -14.58
CA HIS A 549 28.82 -24.84 -15.52
C HIS A 549 28.36 -23.42 -15.09
N GLN A 550 28.50 -22.48 -16.04
CA GLN A 550 27.63 -21.37 -16.47
C GLN A 550 26.81 -20.51 -15.49
N GLY A 551 26.89 -19.17 -15.69
CA GLY A 551 25.80 -18.23 -15.41
C GLY A 551 26.22 -16.88 -14.81
N MET A 552 26.71 -15.94 -15.64
CA MET A 552 26.80 -14.48 -15.35
C MET A 552 25.39 -13.82 -15.43
N PRO A 553 25.14 -12.57 -14.95
CA PRO A 553 26.11 -11.50 -14.73
C PRO A 553 26.04 -10.72 -13.39
N LYS A 554 27.20 -10.19 -13.01
CA LYS A 554 27.39 -9.20 -11.94
C LYS A 554 27.08 -7.79 -12.45
N MET A 555 26.26 -7.08 -11.69
CA MET A 555 26.01 -5.64 -11.79
C MET A 555 27.26 -4.86 -11.36
N ASN A 556 27.74 -3.97 -12.22
CA ASN A 556 28.83 -3.03 -11.93
C ASN A 556 28.20 -1.66 -11.64
N PHE A 557 28.42 -1.14 -10.43
CA PHE A 557 28.07 0.22 -10.06
C PHE A 557 29.08 1.19 -10.68
N GLN A 558 28.60 2.11 -11.51
CA GLN A 558 29.39 3.21 -12.05
C GLN A 558 28.77 4.52 -11.55
N PHE A 559 29.45 5.15 -10.59
CA PHE A 559 29.09 6.46 -10.04
C PHE A 559 29.46 7.53 -11.06
N ASN A 560 28.45 8.25 -11.59
CA ASN A 560 28.64 9.31 -12.58
C ASN A 560 28.33 10.68 -11.95
N ALA A 561 29.38 11.43 -11.60
CA ALA A 561 29.30 12.75 -10.97
C ALA A 561 28.88 13.88 -11.93
N GLU A 562 28.73 13.63 -13.23
CA GLU A 562 28.34 14.65 -14.22
C GLU A 562 26.81 14.82 -14.36
N ASN A 563 26.01 13.96 -13.73
CA ASN A 563 24.54 14.09 -13.69
C ASN A 563 24.00 14.88 -12.48
N PHE A 564 24.86 15.32 -11.56
CA PHE A 564 24.47 16.11 -10.38
C PHE A 564 24.45 17.64 -10.63
N MET A 565 25.03 18.12 -11.74
CA MET A 565 25.07 19.56 -12.10
C MET A 565 24.12 19.95 -13.25
N ARG A 566 23.41 18.99 -13.87
CA ARG A 566 22.46 19.26 -14.97
C ARG A 566 21.01 19.51 -14.54
N GLN A 567 20.69 19.34 -13.25
CA GLN A 567 19.34 19.53 -12.71
C GLN A 567 19.08 20.91 -12.10
N PHE A 568 20.02 21.86 -12.22
CA PHE A 568 19.85 23.26 -11.80
C PHE A 568 19.71 24.26 -12.97
N GLN A 569 19.65 23.78 -14.23
CA GLN A 569 19.52 24.61 -15.44
C GLN A 569 18.31 24.26 -16.32
N GLN A 570 17.38 23.40 -15.86
CA GLN A 570 16.15 23.02 -16.58
C GLN A 570 14.85 23.63 -16.01
N ALA A 571 14.96 24.69 -15.21
CA ALA A 571 13.81 25.50 -14.76
C ALA A 571 13.81 26.92 -15.37
N GLY A 572 14.45 27.10 -16.52
CA GLY A 572 14.49 28.37 -17.24
C GLY A 572 14.62 28.14 -18.73
N SER A 573 13.49 28.17 -19.45
CA SER A 573 13.32 28.47 -20.88
C SER A 573 12.40 27.47 -21.59
N ARG A 574 11.11 27.81 -21.66
CA ARG A 574 10.25 27.51 -22.80
C ARG A 574 9.36 28.72 -23.05
N GLY A 575 9.58 29.37 -24.20
CA GLY A 575 8.70 30.42 -24.71
C GLY A 575 9.41 31.62 -25.33
N HIS A 576 10.32 31.41 -26.30
CA HIS A 576 10.65 32.45 -27.27
C HIS A 576 9.65 32.36 -28.43
N PHE A 577 8.89 33.44 -28.66
CA PHE A 577 8.33 33.77 -29.97
C PHE A 577 9.16 34.92 -30.57
N ARG A 578 9.48 34.77 -31.86
CA ARG A 578 10.23 35.72 -32.69
C ARG A 578 9.34 36.90 -33.11
N PHE A 579 10.03 38.03 -33.35
CA PHE A 579 9.60 39.32 -33.92
C PHE A 579 8.34 39.34 -34.78
#